data_AF-A0A0E3VWP3-F1
#
_entry.id   AF-A0A0E3VWP3-F1
#
_cell.length_a   1.000
_cell.length_b   1.000
_cell.length_c   1.000
_cell.angle_alpha   90.00
_cell.angle_beta   90.00
_cell.angle_gamma   90.00
#
_symmetry.space_group_name_H-M   'P 1'
#
loop_
_entity.id
_entity.type
_entity.pdbx_description
1 polymer ?
#
loop_
_entity_poly.entity_id
_entity_poly.type
_entity_poly.pdbx_seq_one_letter_code
_entity_poly.pdbx_strand_id
1 'polypeptide(L)'
;MKYNQPYGVSDPKAPYINGNPATGQQGSIPPAASIEYPQREIVNLIADANLAVPDNGDLHQLAKAVQSQLLISDDDAGTSNAYQVTMTPAPTAYFKYMTVICKIGNTNTGASVLNVNALGPKPIRHPADNSELSAGELKQGAIACFIYDGVYFHLVWSSGGAASVSGGTIYLTKPVDFYVDANIGNDTYDGLSAAFTTGIHGPFRTLQKASNTINPYNLNGFDVRVHVADGNYGAFRLPSPSGTGTVSWLGKGP
;
A
#
# COMPACT_ATOMS: atom_id res chain seq x y z
N MET A 1 -24.18 0.45 -16.99
CA MET A 1 -25.44 1.03 -17.51
C MET A 1 -26.52 -0.01 -17.79
N LYS A 2 -27.77 0.26 -17.41
CA LYS A 2 -28.95 -0.51 -17.82
C LYS A 2 -29.32 -0.18 -19.28
N TYR A 3 -29.59 -1.21 -20.10
CA TYR A 3 -30.11 -1.00 -21.46
C TYR A 3 -31.54 -0.44 -21.41
N ASN A 4 -31.83 0.56 -22.26
CA ASN A 4 -33.17 1.11 -22.45
C ASN A 4 -33.58 0.82 -23.89
N GLN A 5 -34.63 0.03 -24.08
CA GLN A 5 -35.18 -0.32 -25.40
C GLN A 5 -35.82 0.89 -26.09
N PRO A 6 -36.06 0.85 -27.43
CA PRO A 6 -36.75 1.93 -28.13
C PRO A 6 -38.08 2.34 -27.49
N TYR A 7 -38.38 3.63 -27.52
CA TYR A 7 -39.61 4.17 -26.95
C TYR A 7 -40.85 3.53 -27.60
N GLY A 8 -41.81 3.14 -26.77
CA GLY A 8 -43.04 2.48 -27.20
C GLY A 8 -42.90 0.98 -27.51
N VAL A 9 -41.71 0.39 -27.35
CA VAL A 9 -41.49 -1.06 -27.54
C VAL A 9 -41.57 -1.79 -26.19
N SER A 10 -42.39 -2.85 -26.13
CA SER A 10 -42.64 -3.63 -24.92
C SER A 10 -41.56 -4.68 -24.64
N ASP A 11 -40.85 -5.16 -25.67
CA ASP A 11 -39.72 -6.07 -25.48
C ASP A 11 -38.50 -5.30 -24.94
N PRO A 12 -38.07 -5.57 -23.70
CA PRO A 12 -36.96 -4.86 -23.06
C PRO A 12 -35.60 -5.13 -23.71
N LYS A 13 -35.50 -6.08 -24.65
CA LYS A 13 -34.27 -6.42 -25.38
C LYS A 13 -34.34 -6.05 -26.87
N ALA A 14 -35.42 -5.41 -27.31
CA ALA A 14 -35.59 -5.04 -28.71
C ALA A 14 -34.46 -4.11 -29.17
N PRO A 15 -33.79 -4.39 -30.30
CA PRO A 15 -32.69 -3.57 -30.78
C PRO A 15 -33.19 -2.22 -31.32
N TYR A 16 -32.31 -1.23 -31.35
CA TYR A 16 -32.53 -0.02 -32.14
C TYR A 16 -32.36 -0.33 -33.62
N ILE A 17 -33.31 0.11 -34.44
CA ILE A 17 -33.26 0.00 -35.90
C ILE A 17 -33.13 1.38 -36.52
N ASN A 18 -32.31 1.49 -37.56
CA ASN A 18 -32.24 2.71 -38.37
C ASN A 18 -33.51 2.85 -39.21
N GLY A 19 -33.89 4.09 -39.47
CA GLY A 19 -34.89 4.37 -40.49
C GLY A 19 -34.33 4.07 -41.88
N ASN A 20 -35.16 3.53 -42.76
CA ASN A 20 -34.84 3.35 -44.17
C ASN A 20 -35.88 4.09 -45.02
N PRO A 21 -35.54 5.29 -45.54
CA PRO A 21 -36.44 6.07 -46.36
C PRO A 21 -36.85 5.38 -47.67
N ALA A 22 -35.99 4.55 -48.25
CA ALA A 22 -36.26 3.85 -49.50
C ALA A 22 -37.37 2.80 -49.35
N THR A 23 -37.59 2.30 -48.14
CA THR A 23 -38.64 1.31 -47.82
C THR A 23 -39.76 1.89 -46.94
N GLY A 24 -39.71 3.18 -46.62
CA GLY A 24 -40.65 3.81 -45.68
C GLY A 24 -40.53 3.31 -44.24
N GLN A 25 -39.44 2.60 -43.90
CA GLN A 25 -39.23 2.08 -42.54
C GLN A 25 -38.85 3.22 -41.59
N GLN A 26 -39.64 3.42 -40.55
CA GLN A 26 -39.32 4.37 -39.49
C GLN A 26 -38.21 3.82 -38.59
N GLY A 27 -37.29 4.69 -38.16
CA GLY A 27 -36.26 4.34 -37.19
C GLY A 27 -36.81 4.26 -35.76
N SER A 28 -36.10 3.54 -34.91
CA SER A 28 -36.38 3.51 -33.47
C SER A 28 -36.29 4.91 -32.85
N ILE A 29 -37.22 5.22 -31.96
CA ILE A 29 -37.21 6.46 -31.17
C ILE A 29 -36.38 6.21 -29.89
N PRO A 30 -35.28 6.93 -29.66
CA PRO A 30 -34.56 6.87 -28.39
C PRO A 30 -35.42 7.39 -27.24
N PRO A 31 -35.65 6.62 -26.16
CA PRO A 31 -36.25 7.16 -24.95
C PRO A 31 -35.26 8.12 -24.27
N ALA A 32 -35.75 9.13 -23.57
CA ALA A 32 -34.89 10.11 -22.87
C ALA A 32 -33.85 9.44 -21.95
N ALA A 33 -34.25 8.37 -21.27
CA ALA A 33 -33.39 7.60 -20.37
C ALA A 33 -32.13 7.00 -21.05
N SER A 34 -32.17 6.71 -22.35
CA SER A 34 -31.00 6.18 -23.07
C SER A 34 -29.92 7.24 -23.31
N ILE A 35 -30.26 8.52 -23.19
CA ILE A 35 -29.36 9.67 -23.37
C ILE A 35 -28.99 10.28 -22.01
N GLU A 36 -29.99 10.50 -21.16
CA GLU A 36 -29.82 11.23 -19.89
C GLU A 36 -28.98 10.45 -18.88
N TYR A 37 -29.22 9.15 -18.70
CA TYR A 37 -28.46 8.35 -17.73
C TYR A 37 -26.96 8.27 -18.03
N PRO A 38 -26.50 8.05 -19.28
CA PRO A 38 -25.07 8.14 -19.60
C PRO A 38 -24.46 9.49 -19.28
N GLN A 39 -25.17 10.57 -19.62
CA GLN A 39 -24.70 11.93 -19.34
C GLN A 39 -24.57 12.16 -17.84
N ARG A 40 -25.56 11.76 -17.05
CA ARG A 40 -25.51 11.87 -15.58
C ARG A 40 -24.42 11.01 -14.95
N GLU A 41 -24.16 9.81 -15.48
CA GLU A 41 -23.06 8.96 -15.01
C GLU A 41 -21.70 9.65 -15.19
N ILE A 42 -21.50 10.31 -16.34
CA ILE A 42 -20.28 11.11 -16.62
C ILE A 42 -20.21 12.35 -15.72
N VAL A 43 -21.31 13.09 -15.57
CA VAL A 43 -21.40 14.28 -14.70
C VAL A 43 -21.08 13.91 -13.26
N ASN A 44 -21.61 12.79 -12.76
CA ASN A 44 -21.34 12.29 -11.42
C ASN A 44 -19.88 11.88 -11.25
N LEU A 45 -19.29 11.18 -12.23
CA LEU A 45 -17.87 10.83 -12.18
C LEU A 45 -16.96 12.07 -12.06
N ILE A 46 -17.27 13.13 -12.80
CA ILE A 46 -16.53 14.40 -12.75
C ILE A 46 -16.69 15.04 -11.37
N ALA A 47 -17.93 15.06 -10.84
CA ALA A 47 -18.22 15.63 -9.53
C ALA A 47 -17.56 14.84 -8.39
N ASP A 48 -17.60 13.51 -8.44
CA ASP A 48 -17.03 12.61 -7.42
C ASP A 48 -15.50 12.71 -7.35
N ALA A 49 -14.84 12.99 -8.48
CA ALA A 49 -13.41 13.29 -8.50
C ALA A 49 -13.06 14.64 -7.86
N ASN A 50 -14.05 15.38 -7.32
CA ASN A 50 -13.89 16.68 -6.66
C ASN A 50 -13.18 17.74 -7.54
N LEU A 51 -13.37 17.68 -8.86
CA LEU A 51 -12.70 18.56 -9.83
C LEU A 51 -13.50 19.81 -10.23
N ALA A 52 -14.50 20.19 -9.42
CA ALA A 52 -15.49 21.26 -9.63
C ALA A 52 -16.79 20.81 -10.32
N VAL A 53 -17.74 21.75 -10.39
CA VAL A 53 -19.05 21.56 -11.03
C VAL A 53 -18.85 21.39 -12.54
N PRO A 54 -19.46 20.37 -13.16
CA PRO A 54 -19.33 20.15 -14.61
C PRO A 54 -19.72 21.36 -15.46
N ASP A 55 -18.82 21.80 -16.33
CA ASP A 55 -18.98 23.00 -17.19
C ASP A 55 -18.90 22.68 -18.70
N ASN A 56 -19.86 23.12 -19.50
CA ASN A 56 -19.81 22.94 -20.96
C ASN A 56 -18.65 23.69 -21.64
N GLY A 57 -18.00 24.62 -20.94
CA GLY A 57 -16.78 25.30 -21.41
C GLY A 57 -15.52 24.42 -21.42
N ASP A 58 -15.49 23.30 -20.69
CA ASP A 58 -14.33 22.41 -20.59
C ASP A 58 -14.63 21.00 -21.08
N LEU A 59 -14.22 20.70 -22.30
CA LEU A 59 -14.42 19.39 -22.93
C LEU A 59 -13.43 18.31 -22.45
N HIS A 60 -12.52 18.63 -21.51
CA HIS A 60 -11.54 17.69 -20.97
C HIS A 60 -11.80 17.26 -19.53
N GLN A 61 -12.90 17.68 -18.90
CA GLN A 61 -13.21 17.37 -17.49
C GLN A 61 -13.25 15.88 -17.18
N LEU A 62 -13.81 15.07 -18.08
CA LEU A 62 -13.81 13.61 -17.93
C LEU A 62 -12.38 13.05 -17.88
N ALA A 63 -11.50 13.53 -18.76
CA ALA A 63 -10.11 13.10 -18.77
C ALA A 63 -9.37 13.55 -17.51
N LYS A 64 -9.61 14.78 -17.04
CA LYS A 64 -9.05 15.30 -15.78
C LYS A 64 -9.49 14.45 -14.58
N ALA A 65 -10.77 14.07 -14.51
CA ALA A 65 -11.31 13.22 -13.45
C ALA A 65 -10.56 11.88 -13.38
N VAL A 66 -10.39 11.23 -14.52
CA VAL A 66 -9.62 9.98 -14.62
C VAL A 66 -8.15 10.21 -14.24
N GLN A 67 -7.49 11.23 -14.77
CA GLN A 67 -6.06 11.49 -14.52
C GLN A 67 -5.75 11.90 -13.08
N SER A 68 -6.70 12.52 -12.37
CA SER A 68 -6.52 12.95 -10.99
C SER A 68 -6.31 11.80 -10.01
N GLN A 69 -6.83 10.61 -10.33
CA GLN A 69 -6.86 9.44 -9.44
C GLN A 69 -7.57 9.70 -8.09
N LEU A 70 -8.38 10.75 -7.98
CA LEU A 70 -9.12 11.10 -6.75
C LEU A 70 -10.25 10.12 -6.44
N LEU A 71 -10.70 9.35 -7.43
CA LEU A 71 -11.69 8.27 -7.24
C LEU A 71 -11.10 7.02 -6.57
N ILE A 72 -9.76 6.93 -6.45
CA ILE A 72 -9.05 5.81 -5.81
C ILE A 72 -8.10 6.28 -4.70
N SER A 73 -8.19 7.56 -4.31
CA SER A 73 -7.27 8.13 -3.34
C SER A 73 -7.96 9.06 -2.34
N ASP A 74 -7.43 9.09 -1.12
CA ASP A 74 -7.81 10.03 -0.06
C ASP A 74 -6.68 10.08 0.98
N ASP A 75 -6.67 11.09 1.84
CA ASP A 75 -5.70 11.17 2.94
C ASP A 75 -6.08 10.20 4.08
N ASP A 76 -5.09 9.60 4.73
CA ASP A 76 -5.32 8.76 5.90
C ASP A 76 -5.84 9.58 7.08
N ALA A 77 -7.02 9.21 7.59
CA ALA A 77 -7.65 9.79 8.78
C ALA A 77 -7.58 8.86 10.01
N GLY A 78 -6.86 7.75 9.90
CA GLY A 78 -6.72 6.74 10.94
C GLY A 78 -5.68 7.07 12.01
N THR A 79 -5.34 6.05 12.79
CA THR A 79 -4.28 6.10 13.80
C THR A 79 -3.12 5.19 13.40
N SER A 80 -1.99 5.26 14.11
CA SER A 80 -0.86 4.35 13.84
C SER A 80 -1.31 2.89 13.79
N ASN A 81 -0.86 2.16 12.77
CA ASN A 81 -1.22 0.77 12.44
C ASN A 81 -2.70 0.51 12.07
N ALA A 82 -3.59 1.51 12.17
CA ALA A 82 -5.00 1.39 11.84
C ALA A 82 -5.42 2.53 10.90
N TYR A 83 -5.06 2.36 9.63
CA TYR A 83 -5.23 3.35 8.57
C TYR A 83 -6.67 3.39 8.08
N GLN A 84 -7.16 4.59 7.74
CA GLN A 84 -8.52 4.79 7.26
C GLN A 84 -8.58 5.75 6.08
N VAL A 85 -9.26 5.35 5.02
CA VAL A 85 -9.41 6.13 3.77
C VAL A 85 -10.90 6.22 3.44
N THR A 86 -11.39 7.40 3.03
CA THR A 86 -12.79 7.62 2.66
C THR A 86 -12.90 7.98 1.18
N MET A 87 -13.00 6.95 0.34
CA MET A 87 -13.14 7.13 -1.10
C MET A 87 -14.51 7.70 -1.47
N THR A 88 -14.54 8.54 -2.49
CA THR A 88 -15.76 9.06 -3.11
C THR A 88 -15.77 8.67 -4.60
N PRO A 89 -16.84 7.99 -5.09
CA PRO A 89 -17.97 7.49 -4.35
C PRO A 89 -17.58 6.34 -3.39
N ALA A 90 -18.34 6.17 -2.31
CA ALA A 90 -18.07 5.12 -1.33
C ALA A 90 -18.27 3.72 -1.95
N PRO A 91 -17.24 2.85 -1.97
CA PRO A 91 -17.42 1.47 -2.40
C PRO A 91 -18.35 0.73 -1.44
N THR A 92 -19.19 -0.17 -1.96
CA THR A 92 -20.12 -0.97 -1.15
C THR A 92 -19.50 -2.25 -0.59
N ALA A 93 -18.33 -2.65 -1.12
CA ALA A 93 -17.58 -3.82 -0.71
C ALA A 93 -16.13 -3.69 -1.22
N TYR A 94 -15.23 -4.52 -0.68
CA TYR A 94 -13.91 -4.69 -1.26
C TYR A 94 -13.98 -5.54 -2.53
N PHE A 95 -13.47 -5.01 -3.63
CA PHE A 95 -13.32 -5.75 -4.89
C PHE A 95 -11.89 -6.29 -5.01
N LYS A 96 -11.74 -7.50 -5.53
CA LYS A 96 -10.41 -8.01 -5.88
C LYS A 96 -9.78 -7.07 -6.91
N TYR A 97 -8.52 -6.71 -6.69
CA TYR A 97 -7.73 -5.71 -7.40
C TYR A 97 -8.17 -4.26 -7.20
N MET A 98 -8.96 -3.97 -6.15
CA MET A 98 -9.24 -2.60 -5.75
C MET A 98 -7.95 -1.93 -5.30
N THR A 99 -7.58 -0.86 -5.99
CA THR A 99 -6.44 -0.01 -5.67
C THR A 99 -6.86 1.11 -4.76
N VAL A 100 -6.05 1.38 -3.74
CA VAL A 100 -6.22 2.51 -2.81
C VAL A 100 -4.89 3.22 -2.69
N ILE A 101 -4.89 4.52 -2.94
CA ILE A 101 -3.73 5.38 -2.73
C ILE A 101 -4.04 6.29 -1.55
N CYS A 102 -3.15 6.39 -0.58
CA CYS A 102 -3.34 7.38 0.48
C CYS A 102 -2.03 8.01 0.91
N LYS A 103 -2.15 9.25 1.40
CA LYS A 103 -1.08 9.89 2.16
C LYS A 103 -1.17 9.43 3.61
N ILE A 104 -0.11 8.81 4.10
CA ILE A 104 -0.05 8.22 5.44
C ILE A 104 -0.03 9.31 6.50
N GLY A 105 -0.95 9.26 7.46
CA GLY A 105 -1.10 10.24 8.53
C GLY A 105 -0.19 9.98 9.72
N ASN A 106 0.08 8.70 10.02
CA ASN A 106 0.90 8.27 11.16
C ASN A 106 1.90 7.20 10.74
N THR A 107 3.14 7.26 11.25
CA THR A 107 4.13 6.21 10.97
C THR A 107 3.70 4.88 11.62
N ASN A 108 3.79 3.77 10.89
CA ASN A 108 3.50 2.45 11.45
C ASN A 108 4.61 2.00 12.40
N THR A 109 4.23 1.27 13.45
CA THR A 109 5.15 0.65 14.41
C THR A 109 5.15 -0.88 14.32
N GLY A 110 4.45 -1.46 13.35
CA GLY A 110 4.39 -2.89 13.09
C GLY A 110 3.23 -3.26 12.16
N ALA A 111 2.68 -4.46 12.39
CA ALA A 111 1.54 -5.00 11.65
C ALA A 111 0.41 -3.98 11.57
N SER A 112 -0.10 -3.77 10.36
CA SER A 112 -1.02 -2.68 10.06
C SER A 112 -2.26 -3.16 9.31
N VAL A 113 -3.35 -2.42 9.45
CA VAL A 113 -4.60 -2.65 8.72
C VAL A 113 -5.02 -1.39 7.96
N LEU A 114 -5.76 -1.57 6.87
CA LEU A 114 -6.43 -0.51 6.13
C LEU A 114 -7.95 -0.74 6.14
N ASN A 115 -8.70 0.28 6.53
CA ASN A 115 -10.16 0.31 6.46
C ASN A 115 -10.60 1.37 5.44
N VAL A 116 -11.44 0.97 4.48
CA VAL A 116 -11.92 1.86 3.42
C VAL A 116 -13.40 2.07 3.64
N ASN A 117 -13.85 3.31 3.79
CA ASN A 117 -15.26 3.68 4.00
C ASN A 117 -15.98 2.83 5.06
N ALA A 118 -15.28 2.48 6.14
CA ALA A 118 -15.80 1.62 7.22
C ALA A 118 -16.30 0.23 6.79
N LEU A 119 -15.86 -0.31 5.65
CA LEU A 119 -16.21 -1.65 5.16
C LEU A 119 -15.64 -2.79 6.01
N GLY A 120 -14.68 -2.48 6.90
CA GLY A 120 -14.06 -3.41 7.83
C GLY A 120 -12.56 -3.51 7.59
N PRO A 121 -11.71 -3.41 8.62
CA PRO A 121 -10.27 -3.37 8.45
C PRO A 121 -9.73 -4.66 7.82
N LYS A 122 -8.82 -4.50 6.86
CA LYS A 122 -8.10 -5.60 6.22
C LYS A 122 -6.59 -5.48 6.50
N PRO A 123 -5.90 -6.59 6.83
CA PRO A 123 -4.45 -6.55 7.05
C PRO A 123 -3.70 -6.08 5.81
N ILE A 124 -2.65 -5.30 6.04
CA ILE A 124 -1.69 -4.90 5.02
C ILE A 124 -0.51 -5.88 5.07
N ARG A 125 -0.08 -6.38 3.92
CA ARG A 125 0.97 -7.39 3.77
C ARG A 125 1.96 -7.02 2.66
N HIS A 126 3.14 -7.64 2.71
CA HIS A 126 4.08 -7.56 1.60
C HIS A 126 3.63 -8.45 0.43
N PRO A 127 3.70 -7.95 -0.81
CA PRO A 127 3.26 -8.70 -2.00
C PRO A 127 4.11 -9.93 -2.31
N ALA A 128 5.35 -10.00 -1.79
CA ALA A 128 6.29 -11.08 -2.09
C ALA A 128 5.99 -12.38 -1.31
N ASP A 129 5.57 -12.28 -0.05
CA ASP A 129 5.52 -13.42 0.88
C ASP A 129 4.37 -13.37 1.90
N ASN A 130 3.48 -12.38 1.81
CA ASN A 130 2.39 -12.14 2.76
C ASN A 130 2.85 -11.89 4.21
N SER A 131 4.11 -11.50 4.42
CA SER A 131 4.59 -11.10 5.74
C SER A 131 3.94 -9.80 6.22
N GLU A 132 3.97 -9.59 7.54
CA GLU A 132 3.49 -8.35 8.16
C GLU A 132 4.44 -7.19 7.89
N LEU A 133 3.88 -5.99 7.83
CA LEU A 133 4.69 -4.79 7.79
C LEU A 133 5.54 -4.65 9.05
N SER A 134 6.79 -4.24 8.86
CA SER A 134 7.72 -3.84 9.90
C SER A 134 7.58 -2.36 10.24
N ALA A 135 8.04 -1.96 11.43
CA ALA A 135 7.98 -0.57 11.86
C ALA A 135 8.68 0.38 10.85
N GLY A 136 8.06 1.52 10.53
CA GLY A 136 8.64 2.57 9.70
C GLY A 136 8.51 2.40 8.18
N GLU A 137 7.77 1.40 7.70
CA GLU A 137 7.52 1.16 6.27
C GLU A 137 6.42 2.04 5.67
N LEU A 138 5.45 2.42 6.48
CA LEU A 138 4.49 3.47 6.17
C LEU A 138 4.89 4.66 7.03
N LYS A 139 5.63 5.62 6.45
CA LYS A 139 6.03 6.84 7.16
C LYS A 139 4.99 7.92 7.03
N GLN A 140 4.77 8.69 8.10
CA GLN A 140 3.95 9.89 8.06
C GLN A 140 4.37 10.80 6.89
N GLY A 141 3.38 11.27 6.13
CA GLY A 141 3.54 12.12 4.97
C GLY A 141 3.92 11.38 3.68
N ALA A 142 4.28 10.10 3.74
CA ALA A 142 4.52 9.30 2.54
C ALA A 142 3.21 9.00 1.81
N ILE A 143 3.29 8.86 0.49
CA ILE A 143 2.19 8.33 -0.33
C ILE A 143 2.42 6.83 -0.44
N ALA A 144 1.38 6.04 -0.17
CA ALA A 144 1.38 4.60 -0.30
C ALA A 144 0.27 4.14 -1.23
N CYS A 145 0.52 3.06 -1.96
CA CYS A 145 -0.46 2.40 -2.81
C CYS A 145 -0.66 0.95 -2.35
N PHE A 146 -1.93 0.59 -2.23
CA PHE A 146 -2.39 -0.70 -1.78
C PHE A 146 -3.27 -1.36 -2.85
N ILE A 147 -3.12 -2.67 -3.06
CA ILE A 147 -4.02 -3.44 -3.92
C ILE A 147 -4.63 -4.58 -3.10
N TYR A 148 -5.96 -4.66 -3.07
CA TYR A 148 -6.68 -5.75 -2.40
C TYR A 148 -6.65 -7.03 -3.24
N ASP A 149 -6.25 -8.17 -2.68
CA ASP A 149 -6.19 -9.45 -3.41
C ASP A 149 -7.43 -10.34 -3.24
N GLY A 150 -8.40 -9.90 -2.43
CA GLY A 150 -9.55 -10.70 -2.00
C GLY A 150 -9.52 -11.05 -0.51
N VAL A 151 -8.36 -10.94 0.15
CA VAL A 151 -8.15 -11.25 1.57
C VAL A 151 -7.36 -10.13 2.28
N TYR A 152 -6.25 -9.69 1.69
CA TYR A 152 -5.32 -8.71 2.24
C TYR A 152 -5.14 -7.52 1.30
N PHE A 153 -4.72 -6.39 1.86
CA PHE A 153 -4.11 -5.33 1.07
C PHE A 153 -2.62 -5.57 0.93
N HIS A 154 -2.09 -5.49 -0.28
CA HIS A 154 -0.65 -5.54 -0.52
C HIS A 154 -0.07 -4.15 -0.65
N LEU A 155 0.99 -3.84 0.09
CA LEU A 155 1.75 -2.61 -0.09
C LEU A 155 2.58 -2.72 -1.39
N VAL A 156 2.12 -2.05 -2.44
CA VAL A 156 2.75 -2.13 -3.78
C VAL A 156 3.92 -1.16 -3.90
N TRP A 157 3.74 0.07 -3.41
CA TRP A 157 4.80 1.06 -3.33
C TRP A 157 4.51 2.08 -2.23
N SER A 158 5.57 2.67 -1.66
CA SER A 158 5.46 3.88 -0.84
C SER A 158 6.62 4.84 -1.13
N SER A 159 6.38 6.15 -1.10
CA SER A 159 7.40 7.16 -1.42
C SER A 159 8.43 7.39 -0.30
N GLY A 160 8.22 6.85 0.89
CA GLY A 160 9.05 7.12 2.06
C GLY A 160 9.36 5.92 2.96
N GLY A 161 8.84 4.73 2.64
CA GLY A 161 9.08 3.53 3.44
C GLY A 161 10.55 3.13 3.46
N ALA A 162 11.01 2.53 4.56
CA ALA A 162 12.21 1.70 4.47
C ALA A 162 11.89 0.56 3.49
N ALA A 163 12.71 0.39 2.45
CA ALA A 163 12.53 -0.70 1.50
C ALA A 163 12.82 -2.04 2.19
N SER A 164 11.81 -2.68 2.76
CA SER A 164 11.91 -4.09 3.15
C SER A 164 11.27 -4.92 2.04
N VAL A 165 12.03 -5.13 0.97
CA VAL A 165 11.76 -6.27 0.11
C VAL A 165 12.35 -7.50 0.80
N SER A 166 11.49 -8.31 1.40
CA SER A 166 11.83 -9.68 1.79
C SER A 166 12.43 -10.39 0.57
N GLY A 167 13.74 -10.66 0.62
CA GLY A 167 14.49 -11.34 -0.44
C GLY A 167 15.25 -10.46 -1.44
N GLY A 168 15.16 -9.13 -1.38
CA GLY A 168 15.99 -8.22 -2.15
C GLY A 168 17.22 -7.74 -1.37
N THR A 169 18.36 -7.52 -2.04
CA THR A 169 19.54 -6.94 -1.40
C THR A 169 19.23 -5.55 -0.82
N ILE A 170 19.37 -5.38 0.49
CA ILE A 170 19.07 -4.12 1.20
C ILE A 170 20.31 -3.22 1.21
N TYR A 171 20.30 -2.07 0.56
CA TYR A 171 21.46 -1.16 0.59
C TYR A 171 21.49 -0.34 1.88
N LEU A 172 22.61 -0.36 2.59
CA LEU A 172 22.84 0.59 3.68
C LEU A 172 22.96 2.00 3.11
N THR A 173 22.36 2.96 3.81
CA THR A 173 22.42 4.39 3.49
C THR A 173 23.15 5.19 4.58
N LYS A 174 23.51 4.52 5.66
CA LYS A 174 24.27 5.02 6.81
C LYS A 174 24.86 3.83 7.59
N PRO A 175 25.84 4.07 8.49
CA PRO A 175 26.29 3.03 9.43
C PRO A 175 25.14 2.58 10.35
N VAL A 176 25.17 1.31 10.77
CA VAL A 176 24.15 0.70 11.64
C VAL A 176 24.80 -0.02 12.81
N ASP A 177 24.21 0.14 13.99
CA ASP A 177 24.61 -0.55 15.21
C ASP A 177 23.53 -1.57 15.60
N PHE A 178 23.95 -2.81 15.82
CA PHE A 178 23.14 -3.88 16.40
C PHE A 178 23.67 -4.25 17.78
N TYR A 179 22.79 -4.74 18.64
CA TYR A 179 23.11 -5.14 20.01
C TYR A 179 22.74 -6.60 20.24
N VAL A 180 23.61 -7.32 20.93
CA VAL A 180 23.42 -8.73 21.29
C VAL A 180 23.71 -8.91 22.77
N ASP A 181 22.74 -9.45 23.51
CA ASP A 181 22.84 -9.71 24.94
C ASP A 181 22.23 -11.07 25.28
N ALA A 182 23.04 -12.00 25.79
CA ALA A 182 22.59 -13.37 26.10
C ALA A 182 21.59 -13.44 27.27
N ASN A 183 21.58 -12.43 28.15
CA ASN A 183 20.84 -12.41 29.41
C ASN A 183 19.50 -11.70 29.27
N ILE A 184 19.48 -10.54 28.60
CA ILE A 184 18.27 -9.72 28.44
C ILE A 184 17.72 -9.70 27.00
N GLY A 185 18.45 -10.26 26.04
CA GLY A 185 18.05 -10.24 24.63
C GLY A 185 16.96 -11.25 24.29
N ASN A 186 16.27 -10.97 23.19
CA ASN A 186 15.28 -11.85 22.57
C ASN A 186 15.44 -11.83 21.05
N ASP A 187 15.45 -12.99 20.40
CA ASP A 187 15.62 -13.08 18.94
C ASP A 187 14.36 -12.68 18.15
N THR A 188 13.26 -12.38 18.85
CA THR A 188 12.10 -11.68 18.29
C THR A 188 12.28 -10.15 18.27
N TYR A 189 13.32 -9.60 18.90
CA TYR A 189 13.63 -8.17 18.86
C TYR A 189 14.33 -7.79 17.56
N ASP A 190 14.40 -6.49 17.31
CA ASP A 190 15.03 -5.89 16.13
C ASP A 190 16.55 -5.69 16.25
N GLY A 191 17.11 -5.83 17.46
CA GLY A 191 18.53 -5.66 17.74
C GLY A 191 19.01 -4.21 17.71
N LEU A 192 18.13 -3.21 17.59
CA LEU A 192 18.52 -1.81 17.39
C LEU A 192 18.70 -1.02 18.69
N SER A 193 18.52 -1.67 19.84
CA SER A 193 18.66 -1.05 21.16
C SER A 193 19.43 -1.95 22.12
N ALA A 194 20.30 -1.37 22.94
CA ALA A 194 21.10 -2.09 23.92
C ALA A 194 20.28 -2.73 25.06
N ALA A 195 19.07 -2.22 25.30
CA ALA A 195 18.12 -2.75 26.26
C ALA A 195 16.72 -2.78 25.64
N PHE A 196 15.85 -3.64 26.18
CA PHE A 196 14.43 -3.62 25.82
C PHE A 196 13.82 -2.28 26.21
N THR A 197 13.11 -1.64 25.27
CA THR A 197 12.37 -0.40 25.52
C THR A 197 10.87 -0.67 25.44
N THR A 198 10.35 -0.83 24.23
CA THR A 198 8.93 -1.11 23.96
C THR A 198 8.78 -1.94 22.70
N GLY A 199 7.72 -2.76 22.62
CA GLY A 199 7.40 -3.52 21.41
C GLY A 199 8.47 -4.55 21.07
N ILE A 200 9.15 -4.38 19.95
CA ILE A 200 10.24 -5.26 19.49
C ILE A 200 11.63 -4.63 19.66
N HIS A 201 11.74 -3.45 20.26
CA HIS A 201 13.00 -2.72 20.36
C HIS A 201 13.83 -3.22 21.54
N GLY A 202 14.89 -3.98 21.25
CA GLY A 202 15.79 -4.57 22.25
C GLY A 202 16.91 -5.37 21.60
N PRO A 203 17.88 -5.88 22.37
CA PRO A 203 19.03 -6.60 21.82
C PRO A 203 18.62 -8.01 21.36
N PHE A 204 19.28 -8.53 20.33
CA PHE A 204 19.16 -9.95 19.99
C PHE A 204 19.67 -10.81 21.15
N ARG A 205 19.15 -12.03 21.29
CA ARG A 205 19.67 -12.98 22.27
C ARG A 205 20.92 -13.70 21.75
N THR A 206 20.95 -14.00 20.45
CA THR A 206 22.01 -14.83 19.86
C THR A 206 22.83 -14.09 18.80
N LEU A 207 24.11 -14.44 18.71
CA LEU A 207 25.00 -13.98 17.64
C LEU A 207 24.53 -14.46 16.27
N GLN A 208 23.93 -15.64 16.19
CA GLN A 208 23.39 -16.17 14.93
C GLN A 208 22.21 -15.35 14.42
N LYS A 209 21.33 -14.86 15.29
CA LYS A 209 20.25 -13.95 14.90
C LYS A 209 20.81 -12.66 14.30
N ALA A 210 21.79 -12.02 14.95
CA ALA A 210 22.44 -10.84 14.43
C ALA A 210 23.06 -11.09 13.04
N SER A 211 23.78 -12.20 12.88
CA SER A 211 24.37 -12.59 11.59
C SER A 211 23.32 -12.76 10.49
N ASN A 212 22.22 -13.47 10.78
CA ASN A 212 21.13 -13.65 9.82
C ASN A 212 20.48 -12.33 9.43
N THR A 213 20.33 -11.40 10.37
CA THR A 213 19.82 -10.04 10.10
C THR A 213 20.76 -9.25 9.20
N ILE A 214 22.08 -9.47 9.30
CA ILE A 214 23.08 -8.73 8.51
C ILE A 214 23.22 -9.25 7.07
N ASN A 215 23.08 -10.56 6.86
CA ASN A 215 23.26 -11.22 5.56
C ASN A 215 22.56 -10.56 4.35
N PRO A 216 21.31 -10.09 4.43
CA PRO A 216 20.64 -9.49 3.27
C PRO A 216 21.17 -8.10 2.89
N TYR A 217 22.03 -7.46 3.70
CA TYR A 217 22.53 -6.13 3.37
C TYR A 217 23.57 -6.14 2.24
N ASN A 218 23.54 -5.07 1.43
CA ASN A 218 24.69 -4.53 0.75
C ASN A 218 25.23 -3.36 1.58
N LEU A 219 26.49 -3.44 1.99
CA LEU A 219 27.10 -2.47 2.89
C LEU A 219 27.26 -1.08 2.26
N ASN A 220 27.33 -0.98 0.93
CA ASN A 220 27.25 0.28 0.19
C ASN A 220 28.17 1.41 0.71
N GLY A 221 29.39 1.06 1.13
CA GLY A 221 30.39 1.97 1.71
C GLY A 221 30.22 2.27 3.20
N PHE A 222 29.26 1.66 3.89
CA PHE A 222 28.96 1.88 5.31
C PHE A 222 29.31 0.68 6.18
N ASP A 223 29.50 0.95 7.47
CA ASP A 223 29.88 -0.06 8.46
C ASP A 223 28.68 -0.54 9.30
N VAL A 224 28.71 -1.83 9.63
CA VAL A 224 27.85 -2.44 10.64
C VAL A 224 28.68 -2.74 11.89
N ARG A 225 28.18 -2.35 13.06
CA ARG A 225 28.78 -2.65 14.35
C ARG A 225 27.82 -3.50 15.17
N VAL A 226 28.29 -4.65 15.65
CA VAL A 226 27.54 -5.52 16.54
C VAL A 226 28.14 -5.43 17.92
N HIS A 227 27.47 -4.73 18.83
CA HIS A 227 27.84 -4.60 20.23
C HIS A 227 27.40 -5.87 20.97
N VAL A 228 28.37 -6.60 21.49
CA VAL A 228 28.15 -7.87 22.19
C VAL A 228 28.38 -7.66 23.68
N ALA A 229 27.32 -7.81 24.47
CA ALA A 229 27.39 -7.75 25.93
C ALA A 229 28.15 -8.96 26.50
N ASP A 230 28.53 -8.87 27.78
CA ASP A 230 29.19 -9.99 28.45
C ASP A 230 28.19 -11.14 28.63
N GLY A 231 28.56 -12.33 28.14
CA GLY A 231 27.66 -13.47 28.19
C GLY A 231 28.25 -14.73 27.58
N ASN A 232 27.54 -15.84 27.79
CA ASN A 232 27.86 -17.11 27.15
C ASN A 232 27.06 -17.23 25.85
N TYR A 233 27.75 -17.24 24.72
CA TYR A 233 27.14 -17.33 23.39
C TYR A 233 27.48 -18.65 22.72
N GLY A 234 26.50 -19.22 22.00
CA GLY A 234 26.76 -20.35 21.12
C GLY A 234 27.62 -19.95 19.92
N ALA A 235 28.27 -20.94 19.31
CA ALA A 235 28.95 -20.74 18.02
C ALA A 235 27.96 -20.25 16.96
N PHE A 236 28.43 -19.43 16.04
CA PHE A 236 27.62 -18.87 14.96
C PHE A 236 28.43 -18.74 13.67
N ARG A 237 27.73 -18.59 12.55
CA ARG A 237 28.35 -18.30 11.26
C ARG A 237 28.45 -16.79 11.07
N LEU A 238 29.61 -16.30 10.65
CA LEU A 238 29.76 -14.90 10.27
C LEU A 238 28.86 -14.57 9.07
N PRO A 239 28.34 -13.33 9.00
CA PRO A 239 27.52 -12.91 7.89
C PRO A 239 28.40 -12.66 6.65
N SER A 240 27.79 -12.80 5.47
CA SER A 240 28.40 -12.54 4.16
C SER A 240 27.59 -11.49 3.39
N PRO A 241 27.48 -10.25 3.88
CA PRO A 241 26.79 -9.19 3.16
C PRO A 241 27.56 -8.83 1.87
N SER A 242 26.87 -8.23 0.92
CA SER A 242 27.47 -7.77 -0.35
C SER A 242 27.98 -6.33 -0.25
N GLY A 243 28.73 -5.86 -1.26
CA GLY A 243 29.18 -4.46 -1.33
C GLY A 243 30.40 -4.13 -0.47
N THR A 244 30.84 -2.87 -0.55
CA THR A 244 32.00 -2.35 0.20
C THR A 244 31.58 -1.91 1.61
N GLY A 245 32.40 -2.16 2.62
CA GLY A 245 32.14 -1.78 4.02
C GLY A 245 32.69 -2.82 4.99
N THR A 246 32.45 -2.64 6.28
CA THR A 246 32.89 -3.59 7.31
C THR A 246 31.76 -4.06 8.21
N VAL A 247 31.84 -5.31 8.68
CA VAL A 247 31.04 -5.81 9.79
C VAL A 247 31.98 -6.09 10.96
N SER A 248 31.78 -5.38 12.07
CA SER A 248 32.60 -5.50 13.28
C SER A 248 31.80 -6.08 14.43
N TRP A 249 32.39 -7.02 15.17
CA TRP A 249 31.80 -7.61 16.37
C TRP A 249 32.60 -7.09 17.56
N LEU A 250 31.99 -6.19 18.32
CA LEU A 250 32.60 -5.42 19.38
C LEU A 250 32.18 -6.01 20.72
N GLY A 251 33.06 -6.80 21.33
CA GLY A 251 32.92 -7.16 22.74
C GLY A 251 33.19 -5.95 23.62
N LYS A 252 32.67 -5.95 24.84
CA LYS A 252 33.15 -5.03 25.87
C LYS A 252 34.62 -5.34 26.11
N GLY A 253 35.49 -4.34 25.93
CA GLY A 253 36.92 -4.51 26.20
C GLY A 253 37.16 -4.94 27.65
N PRO A 254 38.30 -5.60 27.93
CA PRO A 254 38.68 -5.96 29.30
C PRO A 254 38.75 -4.73 30.24
#